data_AF-A0A958FQL4-F1
#
_entry.id   AF-A0A958FQL4-F1
#
_cell.length_a   1.000
_cell.length_b   1.000
_cell.length_c   1.000
_cell.angle_alpha   90.00
_cell.angle_beta   90.00
_cell.angle_gamma   90.00
#
_symmetry.space_group_name_H-M   'P 1'
#
loop_
_entity.id
_entity.type
_entity.pdbx_description
1 polymer ?
#
loop_
_entity_poly.entity_id
_entity_poly.type
_entity_poly.pdbx_seq_one_letter_code
_entity_poly.pdbx_strand_id
1 'polypeptide(L)'
;MKNLVLLMLLSIIFARCSAGKVIKSNTEEMKTTTTTYQPTAKLQTQNGREMLVGTVAYDDILHYFENWRTEDAGIVLDQPLIDRIKAINEPIDVVCYLGTWCEDSRNGVPPFVRAIREAKNPNIQLTLIAINR
;
A
#
# COMPACT_ATOMS: atom_id res chain seq x y z
N MET A 1 42.20 16.75 32.68
CA MET A 1 42.40 18.19 32.42
C MET A 1 41.03 18.76 32.08
N LYS A 2 40.45 19.46 33.04
CA LYS A 2 39.22 20.24 32.89
C LYS A 2 39.57 21.54 32.16
N ASN A 3 38.55 22.22 31.62
CA ASN A 3 38.43 23.68 31.47
C ASN A 3 38.14 24.10 30.01
N LEU A 4 36.93 24.57 29.70
CA LEU A 4 36.34 25.86 30.10
C LEU A 4 36.86 26.99 29.21
N VAL A 5 36.17 27.24 28.10
CA VAL A 5 36.07 28.59 27.51
C VAL A 5 34.64 28.78 27.00
N LEU A 6 33.77 29.09 27.96
CA LEU A 6 32.54 29.85 27.78
C LEU A 6 32.94 31.33 27.65
N LEU A 7 32.15 32.12 26.92
CA LEU A 7 32.11 33.60 26.83
C LEU A 7 32.82 34.24 25.63
N MET A 8 32.05 34.57 24.59
CA MET A 8 31.84 35.97 24.20
C MET A 8 30.45 36.15 23.59
N LEU A 9 29.52 36.58 24.45
CA LEU A 9 28.31 37.32 24.13
C LEU A 9 28.69 38.80 23.93
N LEU A 10 28.06 39.48 22.96
CA LEU A 10 27.53 40.87 22.94
C LEU A 10 27.60 41.39 21.50
N SER A 11 26.48 41.51 20.77
CA SER A 11 25.47 42.60 20.76
C SER A 11 25.58 43.32 19.40
N ILE A 12 24.50 43.60 18.66
CA ILE A 12 23.55 44.73 18.79
C ILE A 12 22.44 44.45 17.73
N ILE A 13 21.19 44.15 18.11
CA ILE A 13 19.99 45.04 18.18
C ILE A 13 19.68 45.81 16.88
N PHE A 14 18.53 45.52 16.25
CA PHE A 14 17.52 46.41 15.63
C PHE A 14 16.44 45.47 15.05
N ALA A 15 15.12 45.62 15.16
CA ALA A 15 14.23 46.60 15.76
C ALA A 15 12.86 45.92 15.97
N ARG A 16 12.05 46.42 16.91
CA ARG A 16 10.63 46.09 17.08
C ARG A 16 9.87 46.31 15.77
N CYS A 17 9.05 45.35 15.35
CA CYS A 17 7.90 45.61 14.49
C CYS A 17 6.62 45.14 15.19
N SER A 18 5.66 46.06 15.24
CA SER A 18 4.35 45.95 15.87
C SER A 18 3.33 45.31 14.92
N ALA A 19 2.14 45.09 15.47
CA ALA A 19 0.90 44.71 14.80
C ALA A 19 0.72 43.22 14.52
N GLY A 20 -0.01 42.58 15.45
CA GLY A 20 -0.70 41.32 15.18
C GLY A 20 -1.59 41.48 13.95
N LYS A 21 -1.28 40.70 12.92
CA LYS A 21 -2.10 40.53 11.74
C LYS A 21 -2.95 39.28 11.93
N VAL A 22 -4.25 39.45 11.74
CA VAL A 22 -5.27 38.42 11.57
C VAL A 22 -4.75 37.28 10.70
N ILE A 23 -4.74 36.05 11.25
CA ILE A 23 -4.46 34.83 10.50
C ILE A 23 -5.64 34.63 9.54
N LYS A 24 -5.41 34.93 8.26
CA LYS A 24 -6.27 34.46 7.18
C LYS A 24 -5.87 33.01 6.91
N SER A 25 -6.83 32.10 7.01
CA SER A 25 -6.68 30.73 6.50
C SER A 25 -6.49 30.81 4.98
N ASN A 26 -5.26 30.61 4.52
CA ASN A 26 -5.03 30.21 3.14
C ASN A 26 -5.21 28.71 3.09
N THR A 27 -6.26 28.30 2.37
CA THR A 27 -6.38 26.97 1.79
C THR A 27 -5.14 26.74 0.92
N GLU A 28 -4.16 26.03 1.44
CA GLU A 28 -3.18 25.35 0.61
C GLU A 28 -3.90 24.15 -0.02
N GLU A 29 -4.29 24.31 -1.29
CA GLU A 29 -4.54 23.18 -2.16
C GLU A 29 -3.34 22.24 -2.08
N MET A 30 -3.57 21.08 -1.47
CA MET A 30 -2.69 19.92 -1.56
C MET A 30 -2.58 19.56 -3.04
N LYS A 31 -1.58 20.13 -3.70
CA LYS A 31 -1.16 19.77 -5.05
C LYS A 31 -0.91 18.27 -5.06
N THR A 32 -1.90 17.52 -5.52
CA THR A 32 -1.84 16.08 -5.72
C THR A 32 -0.73 15.82 -6.72
N THR A 33 0.45 15.48 -6.24
CA THR A 33 1.51 14.91 -7.05
C THR A 33 1.02 13.54 -7.51
N THR A 34 0.33 13.51 -8.65
CA THR A 34 -0.13 12.30 -9.32
C THR A 34 1.10 11.52 -9.77
N THR A 35 1.63 10.67 -8.90
CA THR A 35 2.51 9.57 -9.31
C THR A 35 1.65 8.62 -10.16
N THR A 36 1.88 8.58 -11.47
CA THR A 36 1.08 7.78 -12.41
C THR A 36 1.37 6.30 -12.23
N TYR A 37 0.54 5.59 -11.46
CA TYR A 37 0.58 4.12 -11.35
C TYR A 37 0.49 3.47 -12.74
N GLN A 38 1.37 2.50 -13.03
CA GLN A 38 1.37 1.77 -14.29
C GLN A 38 0.81 0.36 -14.03
N PRO A 39 -0.44 0.09 -14.43
CA PRO A 39 -1.09 -1.19 -14.16
C PRO A 39 -0.56 -2.32 -15.05
N THR A 40 -0.50 -3.54 -14.53
CA THR A 40 -0.12 -4.72 -15.34
C THR A 40 -1.31 -5.31 -16.10
N ALA A 41 -2.54 -4.99 -15.67
CA ALA A 41 -3.78 -5.49 -16.26
C ALA A 41 -4.67 -4.38 -16.81
N LYS A 42 -5.52 -4.73 -17.78
CA LYS A 42 -6.51 -3.82 -18.36
C LYS A 42 -7.78 -3.82 -17.50
N LEU A 43 -8.19 -2.63 -17.04
CA LEU A 43 -9.50 -2.41 -16.45
C LEU A 43 -10.57 -2.52 -17.56
N GLN A 44 -11.61 -3.30 -17.31
CA GLN A 44 -12.73 -3.49 -18.21
C GLN A 44 -14.02 -3.09 -17.52
N THR A 45 -14.97 -2.56 -18.28
CA THR A 45 -16.30 -2.24 -17.79
C THR A 45 -17.32 -3.17 -18.44
N GLN A 46 -18.06 -3.93 -17.63
CA GLN A 46 -19.23 -4.68 -18.08
C GLN A 46 -20.44 -4.30 -17.23
N ASN A 47 -21.57 -4.05 -17.89
CA ASN A 47 -22.84 -3.69 -17.23
C ASN A 47 -22.68 -2.55 -16.19
N GLY A 48 -21.84 -1.56 -16.52
CA GLY A 48 -21.56 -0.40 -15.65
C GLY A 48 -20.70 -0.70 -14.42
N ARG A 49 -20.06 -1.87 -14.35
CA ARG A 49 -19.14 -2.25 -13.26
C ARG A 49 -17.75 -2.50 -13.79
N GLU A 50 -16.76 -1.99 -13.09
CA GLU A 50 -15.34 -2.18 -13.42
C GLU A 50 -14.82 -3.50 -12.86
N MET A 51 -13.96 -4.16 -13.62
CA MET A 51 -13.29 -5.40 -13.23
C MET A 51 -11.96 -5.55 -13.98
N LEU A 52 -11.04 -6.32 -13.41
CA LEU A 52 -9.82 -6.73 -14.11
C LEU A 52 -10.04 -8.09 -14.75
N VAL A 53 -9.38 -8.34 -15.89
CA VAL A 53 -9.42 -9.62 -16.60
C VAL A 53 -8.03 -9.98 -17.11
N GLY A 54 -7.63 -11.24 -16.96
CA GLY A 54 -6.33 -11.77 -17.37
C GLY A 54 -5.35 -11.89 -16.20
N THR A 55 -4.06 -12.02 -16.50
CA THR A 55 -3.02 -12.01 -15.46
C THR A 55 -2.96 -10.63 -14.81
N VAL A 56 -2.97 -10.58 -13.48
CA VAL A 56 -3.01 -9.32 -12.71
C VAL A 56 -1.94 -9.31 -11.63
N ALA A 57 -1.34 -8.14 -11.39
CA ALA A 57 -0.60 -7.91 -10.16
C ALA A 57 -1.61 -7.68 -9.03
N TYR A 58 -1.34 -8.22 -7.83
CA TYR A 58 -2.20 -7.95 -6.68
C TYR A 58 -2.31 -6.45 -6.37
N ASP A 59 -1.24 -5.71 -6.60
CA ASP A 59 -1.23 -4.26 -6.39
C ASP A 59 -2.13 -3.53 -7.40
N ASP A 60 -2.42 -4.09 -8.57
CA ASP A 60 -3.41 -3.52 -9.51
C ASP A 60 -4.80 -3.59 -8.90
N ILE A 61 -5.12 -4.73 -8.27
CA ILE A 61 -6.41 -4.93 -7.60
C ILE A 61 -6.55 -3.91 -6.48
N LEU A 62 -5.50 -3.77 -5.65
CA LEU A 62 -5.47 -2.77 -4.60
C LEU A 62 -5.46 -1.34 -5.17
N HIS A 63 -4.98 -1.09 -6.38
CA HIS A 63 -5.02 0.24 -6.98
C HIS A 63 -6.42 0.62 -7.48
N TYR A 64 -7.13 -0.30 -8.09
CA TYR A 64 -8.43 -0.01 -8.71
C TYR A 64 -9.62 -0.11 -7.75
N PHE A 65 -9.55 -0.96 -6.72
CA PHE A 65 -10.71 -1.29 -5.90
C PHE A 65 -10.52 -0.91 -4.42
N GLU A 66 -11.25 0.12 -3.97
CA GLU A 66 -11.19 0.61 -2.58
C GLU A 66 -11.63 -0.44 -1.55
N ASN A 67 -12.65 -1.23 -1.87
CA ASN A 67 -13.11 -2.31 -1.00
C ASN A 67 -12.02 -3.38 -0.81
N TRP A 68 -11.25 -3.71 -1.85
CA TRP A 68 -10.10 -4.61 -1.71
C TRP A 68 -9.00 -4.00 -0.84
N ARG A 69 -8.70 -2.71 -0.97
CA ARG A 69 -7.74 -2.02 -0.07
C ARG A 69 -8.19 -2.05 1.39
N THR A 70 -9.45 -1.77 1.62
CA THR A 70 -10.03 -1.71 2.98
C THR A 70 -9.96 -3.09 3.62
N GLU A 71 -10.33 -4.14 2.89
CA GLU A 71 -10.27 -5.53 3.35
C GLU A 71 -8.81 -5.97 3.58
N ASP A 72 -7.88 -5.63 2.68
CA ASP A 72 -6.45 -5.96 2.81
C ASP A 72 -5.81 -5.35 4.06
N ALA A 73 -6.10 -4.07 4.34
CA ALA A 73 -5.55 -3.32 5.47
C ALA A 73 -5.97 -3.89 6.84
N GLY A 74 -7.12 -4.56 6.92
CA GLY A 74 -7.66 -5.11 8.16
C GLY A 74 -7.10 -6.49 8.56
N ILE A 75 -6.28 -7.12 7.73
CA ILE A 75 -5.88 -8.52 7.91
C ILE A 75 -4.83 -8.67 9.01
N VAL A 76 -5.07 -9.60 9.92
CA VAL A 76 -4.09 -10.11 10.88
C VAL A 76 -3.65 -11.50 10.44
N LEU A 77 -2.34 -11.71 10.28
CA LEU A 77 -1.77 -12.99 9.85
C LEU A 77 -1.47 -13.89 11.05
N ASP A 78 -1.72 -15.18 10.89
CA ASP A 78 -1.40 -16.21 11.88
C ASP A 78 0.06 -16.68 11.70
N GLN A 79 0.94 -16.36 12.66
CA GLN A 79 2.37 -16.61 12.53
C GLN A 79 2.71 -18.11 12.37
N PRO A 80 2.14 -19.04 13.16
CA PRO A 80 2.22 -20.48 12.89
C PRO A 80 1.92 -20.90 11.45
N LEU A 81 0.93 -20.28 10.79
CA LEU A 81 0.61 -20.58 9.39
C LEU A 81 1.73 -20.09 8.46
N ILE A 82 2.25 -18.89 8.69
CA ILE A 82 3.38 -18.34 7.92
C ILE A 82 4.61 -19.24 8.04
N ASP A 83 4.90 -19.74 9.24
CA ASP A 83 6.04 -20.62 9.49
C ASP A 83 5.89 -21.97 8.75
N ARG A 84 4.66 -22.49 8.65
CA ARG A 84 4.36 -23.68 7.82
C ARG A 84 4.57 -23.41 6.33
N ILE A 85 4.20 -22.24 5.82
CA ILE A 85 4.44 -21.86 4.42
C ILE A 85 5.94 -21.73 4.16
N LYS A 86 6.71 -21.15 5.10
CA LYS A 86 8.19 -21.05 5.01
C LYS A 86 8.89 -22.40 4.98
N ALA A 87 8.34 -23.40 5.66
CA ALA A 87 8.94 -24.74 5.76
C ALA A 87 8.81 -25.59 4.48
N ILE A 88 8.04 -25.14 3.48
CA ILE A 88 7.89 -25.85 2.20
C ILE A 88 9.22 -25.79 1.43
N ASN A 89 9.80 -26.95 1.16
CA ASN A 89 11.10 -27.13 0.50
C ASN A 89 10.99 -27.59 -0.96
N GLU A 90 9.82 -28.09 -1.38
CA GLU A 90 9.57 -28.50 -2.75
C GLU A 90 9.05 -27.32 -3.59
N PRO A 91 9.41 -27.22 -4.88
CA PRO A 91 8.84 -26.22 -5.79
C PRO A 91 7.32 -26.37 -5.95
N ILE A 92 6.58 -25.26 -5.82
CA ILE A 92 5.12 -25.20 -5.98
C ILE A 92 4.74 -24.00 -6.85
N ASP A 93 4.00 -24.27 -7.92
CA ASP A 93 3.34 -23.26 -8.74
C ASP A 93 1.86 -23.18 -8.36
N VAL A 94 1.44 -22.02 -7.83
CA VAL A 94 0.06 -21.74 -7.47
C VAL A 94 -0.55 -20.78 -8.48
N VAL A 95 -1.63 -21.22 -9.13
CA VAL A 95 -2.45 -20.38 -10.00
C VAL A 95 -3.77 -20.08 -9.32
N CYS A 96 -3.98 -18.83 -8.93
CA CYS A 96 -5.21 -18.38 -8.27
C CYS A 96 -6.11 -17.68 -9.30
N TYR A 97 -7.27 -18.27 -9.55
CA TYR A 97 -8.33 -17.63 -10.33
C TYR A 97 -9.25 -16.86 -9.38
N LEU A 98 -9.52 -15.60 -9.69
CA LEU A 98 -10.34 -14.73 -8.84
C LEU A 98 -11.26 -13.83 -9.66
N GLY A 99 -12.39 -13.44 -9.09
CA GLY A 99 -13.21 -12.37 -9.65
C GLY A 99 -13.02 -11.10 -8.82
N THR A 100 -12.56 -10.00 -9.41
CA THR A 100 -12.44 -8.72 -8.66
C THR A 100 -13.80 -8.17 -8.21
N TRP A 101 -14.87 -8.64 -8.86
CA TRP A 101 -16.28 -8.35 -8.55
C TRP A 101 -16.91 -9.34 -7.56
N CYS A 102 -16.23 -10.44 -7.22
CA CYS A 102 -16.76 -11.52 -6.39
C CYS A 102 -16.39 -11.30 -4.93
N GLU A 103 -17.40 -11.31 -4.04
CA GLU A 103 -17.21 -11.14 -2.60
C GLU A 103 -16.33 -12.23 -1.95
N ASP A 104 -16.52 -13.49 -2.33
CA ASP A 104 -15.69 -14.59 -1.82
C ASP A 104 -14.21 -14.41 -2.21
N SER A 105 -13.95 -13.91 -3.41
CA SER A 105 -12.58 -13.57 -3.82
C SER A 105 -12.01 -12.43 -2.97
N ARG A 106 -12.79 -11.39 -2.66
CA ARG A 106 -12.31 -10.30 -1.80
C ARG A 106 -12.05 -10.76 -0.37
N ASN A 107 -12.85 -11.68 0.16
CA ASN A 107 -12.64 -12.23 1.50
C ASN A 107 -11.43 -13.19 1.56
N GLY A 108 -11.21 -14.00 0.52
CA GLY A 108 -10.23 -15.09 0.55
C GLY A 108 -8.85 -14.74 -0.04
N VAL A 109 -8.80 -13.96 -1.12
CA VAL A 109 -7.54 -13.69 -1.84
C VAL A 109 -6.59 -12.79 -1.04
N PRO A 110 -7.04 -11.69 -0.41
CA PRO A 110 -6.16 -10.84 0.38
C PRO A 110 -5.37 -11.56 1.49
N PRO A 111 -5.98 -12.34 2.41
CA PRO A 111 -5.21 -13.01 3.44
C PRO A 111 -4.26 -14.06 2.85
N PHE A 112 -4.67 -14.74 1.77
CA PHE A 112 -3.83 -15.68 1.06
C PHE A 112 -2.59 -15.00 0.44
N VAL A 113 -2.77 -13.93 -0.33
CA VAL A 113 -1.65 -13.21 -0.98
C VAL A 113 -0.71 -12.62 0.07
N ARG A 114 -1.24 -12.03 1.14
CA ARG A 114 -0.42 -11.51 2.25
C ARG A 114 0.38 -12.60 2.94
N ALA A 115 -0.21 -13.77 3.19
CA ALA A 115 0.50 -14.90 3.79
C ALA A 115 1.67 -15.38 2.92
N ILE A 116 1.46 -15.51 1.60
CA ILE A 116 2.53 -15.89 0.66
C ILE A 116 3.64 -14.82 0.61
N ARG A 117 3.27 -13.54 0.52
CA ARG A 117 4.22 -12.41 0.52
C ARG A 117 5.03 -12.32 1.82
N GLU A 118 4.41 -12.56 2.96
CA GLU A 118 5.08 -12.53 4.28
C GLU A 118 6.00 -13.74 4.46
N ALA A 119 5.60 -14.91 3.97
CA ALA A 119 6.42 -16.11 4.03
C ALA A 119 7.72 -15.96 3.23
N LYS A 120 7.71 -15.21 2.12
CA LYS A 120 8.88 -14.98 1.25
C LYS A 120 9.60 -16.29 0.85
N ASN A 121 8.82 -17.36 0.67
CA ASN A 121 9.38 -18.66 0.34
C ASN A 121 9.76 -18.71 -1.16
N PRO A 122 11.05 -18.89 -1.52
CA PRO A 122 11.49 -18.91 -2.92
C PRO A 122 10.98 -20.14 -3.70
N ASN A 123 10.50 -21.18 -3.02
CA ASN A 123 9.95 -22.38 -3.65
C ASN A 123 8.49 -22.21 -4.10
N ILE A 124 7.84 -21.09 -3.77
CA ILE A 124 6.43 -20.86 -4.10
C ILE A 124 6.31 -19.73 -5.11
N GLN A 125 5.82 -20.04 -6.30
CA GLN A 125 5.43 -19.05 -7.29
C GLN A 125 3.91 -18.87 -7.29
N LEU A 126 3.46 -17.62 -7.23
CA LEU A 126 2.03 -17.28 -7.26
C LEU A 126 1.70 -16.48 -8.52
N THR A 127 0.77 -16.99 -9.31
CA THR A 127 0.16 -16.28 -10.44
C THR A 127 -1.31 -16.00 -10.13
N LEU A 128 -1.73 -14.74 -10.28
CA LEU A 128 -3.13 -14.33 -10.15
C LEU A 128 -3.75 -14.13 -11.53
N ILE A 129 -4.91 -14.73 -11.76
CA ILE A 129 -5.69 -14.60 -13.00
C ILE A 129 -7.08 -14.11 -12.64
N ALA A 130 -7.37 -12.86 -13.00
CA ALA A 130 -8.69 -12.28 -12.85
C ALA A 130 -9.63 -12.77 -13.96
N ILE A 131 -10.83 -13.21 -13.58
CA ILE A 131 -11.84 -13.73 -14.50
C ILE A 131 -13.02 -12.77 -14.67
N ASN A 132 -13.64 -12.86 -15.85
CA ASN A 132 -14.90 -12.19 -16.14
C ASN A 132 -16.07 -12.79 -15.33
N ARG A 133 -17.16 -12.02 -15.21
CA ARG A 133 -18.46 -12.41 -14.70
C ARG A 133 -19.26 -13.27 -15.68
#